data_AF-A0AA36IKC8-F1
#
_entry.id   AF-A0AA36IKC8-F1
#
_cell.length_a   1.000
_cell.length_b   1.000
_cell.length_c   1.000
_cell.angle_alpha   90.00
_cell.angle_beta   90.00
_cell.angle_gamma   90.00
#
_symmetry.space_group_name_H-M   'P 1'
#
loop_
_entity.id
_entity.type
_entity.pdbx_description
1 polymer ?
#
loop_
_entity_poly.entity_id
_entity_poly.type
_entity_poly.pdbx_seq_one_letter_code
_entity_poly.pdbx_strand_id
1 'polypeptide(L)'
;MPAQPYDITRDQTENLMHTLGFAKAVGLTLRVMATGLFFAAVPCNSYTFLSSGTHGRSEGRPFGRECYGFVHDGTVLAARVALLAALSIARQVQWFCENPLRTTVTYHPYIAHLLQMAPTQPTVVSWHMGNFGGWSAKPQVGFGNAGWMPWLQRPMRKGLRLLLKQRREFQGGKEMVKTTIKKNRAGEEVRQV
;
A
#
# COMPACT_ATOMS: atom_id res chain seq x y z
N MET A 1 1.96 11.06 -19.33
CA MET A 1 2.51 9.72 -19.61
C MET A 1 1.35 8.74 -19.64
N PRO A 2 1.24 7.88 -20.66
CA PRO A 2 0.33 6.74 -20.59
C PRO A 2 0.69 5.91 -19.36
N ALA A 3 -0.31 5.36 -18.66
CA ALA A 3 -0.05 4.42 -17.57
C ALA A 3 0.81 3.30 -18.15
N GLN A 4 2.01 3.10 -17.60
CA GLN A 4 2.83 1.96 -18.02
C GLN A 4 1.99 0.70 -17.80
N PRO A 5 1.88 -0.21 -18.78
CA PRO A 5 1.26 -1.51 -18.54
C PRO A 5 1.98 -2.14 -17.34
N TYR A 6 1.22 -2.80 -16.47
CA TYR A 6 1.78 -3.42 -15.27
C TYR A 6 3.00 -4.25 -15.66
N ASP A 7 4.16 -3.90 -15.12
CA ASP A 7 5.46 -4.54 -15.30
C ASP A 7 5.37 -6.09 -15.23
N ILE A 8 4.48 -6.60 -14.37
CA ILE A 8 4.11 -8.02 -14.22
C ILE A 8 3.68 -8.71 -15.53
N THR A 9 3.07 -8.00 -16.50
CA THR A 9 2.67 -8.60 -17.78
C THR A 9 3.84 -8.76 -18.75
N ARG A 10 4.95 -8.07 -18.50
CA ARG A 10 6.17 -8.11 -19.32
C ARG A 10 7.18 -9.10 -18.75
N ASP A 11 7.32 -9.16 -17.44
CA ASP A 11 8.29 -10.02 -16.75
C ASP A 11 7.67 -10.64 -15.49
N GLN A 12 7.47 -11.97 -15.49
CA GLN A 12 6.94 -12.69 -14.33
C GLN A 12 7.84 -12.61 -13.10
N THR A 13 9.14 -12.30 -13.27
CA THR A 13 10.06 -12.07 -12.16
C THR A 13 9.78 -10.75 -11.43
N GLU A 14 8.88 -9.92 -11.92
CA GLU A 14 8.41 -8.71 -11.22
C GLU A 14 7.17 -8.99 -10.35
N ASN A 15 6.65 -10.22 -10.39
CA ASN A 15 5.57 -10.64 -9.51
C ASN A 15 6.09 -11.16 -8.18
N LEU A 16 5.92 -10.35 -7.13
CA LEU A 16 6.25 -10.70 -5.74
C LEU A 16 5.49 -11.90 -5.18
N MET A 17 4.48 -12.45 -5.86
CA MET A 17 3.82 -13.71 -5.47
C MET A 17 4.61 -14.95 -5.90
N HIS A 18 5.43 -14.86 -6.96
CA HIS A 18 6.25 -15.99 -7.41
C HIS A 18 7.56 -16.07 -6.63
N THR A 19 8.10 -17.28 -6.48
CA THR A 19 9.38 -17.51 -5.78
C THR A 19 10.53 -16.78 -6.46
N LEU A 20 10.59 -16.81 -7.80
CA LEU A 20 11.62 -16.10 -8.56
C LEU A 20 11.53 -14.59 -8.40
N GLY A 21 10.30 -14.03 -8.42
CA GLY A 21 10.13 -12.59 -8.23
C GLY A 21 10.46 -12.12 -6.81
N PHE A 22 10.14 -12.94 -5.81
CA PHE A 22 10.59 -12.67 -4.44
C PHE A 22 12.12 -12.81 -4.29
N ALA A 23 12.76 -13.80 -4.92
CA ALA A 23 14.21 -13.93 -4.92
C ALA A 23 14.90 -12.72 -5.60
N LYS A 24 14.35 -12.25 -6.73
CA LYS A 24 14.79 -11.00 -7.38
C LYS A 24 14.66 -9.81 -6.43
N ALA A 25 13.53 -9.67 -5.74
CA ALA A 25 13.32 -8.61 -4.77
C ALA A 25 14.30 -8.66 -3.59
N VAL A 26 14.59 -9.84 -3.05
CA VAL A 26 15.64 -10.03 -2.03
C VAL A 26 17.00 -9.58 -2.56
N GLY A 27 17.37 -10.00 -3.77
CA GLY A 27 18.62 -9.57 -4.42
C GLY A 27 18.69 -8.05 -4.60
N LEU A 28 17.60 -7.41 -5.00
CA LEU A 28 17.51 -5.95 -5.13
C LEU A 28 17.64 -5.25 -3.76
N THR A 29 16.97 -5.75 -2.71
CA THR A 29 17.09 -5.22 -1.35
C THR A 29 18.52 -5.34 -0.82
N LEU A 30 19.22 -6.45 -1.09
CA LEU A 30 20.62 -6.63 -0.69
C LEU A 30 21.58 -5.64 -1.36
N ARG A 31 21.25 -5.15 -2.56
CA ARG A 31 22.02 -4.13 -3.29
C ARG A 31 21.82 -2.72 -2.75
N VAL A 32 20.79 -2.48 -1.94
CA VAL A 32 20.58 -1.16 -1.33
C VAL A 32 21.70 -0.89 -0.32
N MET A 33 22.33 0.27 -0.45
CA MET A 33 23.39 0.71 0.45
C MET A 33 22.82 1.09 1.83
N ALA A 34 23.64 0.99 2.87
CA ALA A 34 23.29 1.48 4.20
C ALA A 34 22.76 2.93 4.11
N THR A 35 21.77 3.26 4.95
CA THR A 35 21.00 4.52 4.92
C THR A 35 20.13 4.75 3.68
N GLY A 36 20.15 3.82 2.71
CA GLY A 36 19.23 3.82 1.58
C GLY A 36 17.78 3.57 2.00
N LEU A 37 16.87 3.46 1.03
CA LEU A 37 15.44 3.29 1.27
C LEU A 37 14.89 2.04 0.59
N PHE A 38 14.23 1.19 1.39
CA PHE A 38 13.27 0.19 0.93
C PHE A 38 11.85 0.79 1.01
N PHE A 39 11.28 1.10 -0.13
CA PHE A 39 9.91 1.62 -0.23
C PHE A 39 8.96 0.52 -0.72
N ALA A 40 7.85 0.33 -0.01
CA ALA A 40 6.86 -0.69 -0.34
C ALA A 40 5.43 -0.16 -0.22
N ALA A 41 4.50 -0.87 -0.88
CA ALA A 41 3.07 -0.72 -0.66
C ALA A 41 2.44 -2.11 -0.71
N VAL A 42 1.60 -2.42 0.28
CA VAL A 42 0.85 -3.68 0.33
C VAL A 42 -0.50 -3.49 -0.38
N PRO A 43 -1.02 -4.49 -1.13
CA PRO A 43 -2.29 -4.36 -1.84
C PRO A 43 -3.42 -3.90 -0.94
N CYS A 44 -3.91 -2.68 -1.21
CA CYS A 44 -4.90 -2.04 -0.35
C CYS A 44 -6.28 -2.73 -0.42
N ASN A 45 -6.60 -3.43 -1.51
CA ASN A 45 -7.85 -4.18 -1.66
C ASN A 45 -8.03 -5.30 -0.60
N SER A 46 -6.95 -5.84 -0.03
CA SER A 46 -6.99 -6.92 0.98
C SER A 46 -7.05 -6.42 2.43
N TYR A 47 -6.75 -5.13 2.65
CA TYR A 47 -6.58 -4.55 3.98
C TYR A 47 -7.40 -3.27 4.25
N THR A 48 -7.99 -2.65 3.23
CA THR A 48 -8.75 -1.40 3.38
C THR A 48 -10.11 -1.62 4.01
N PHE A 49 -10.56 -0.63 4.78
CA PHE A 49 -11.90 -0.60 5.37
C PHE A 49 -13.05 -0.89 4.38
N LEU A 50 -12.92 -0.49 3.11
CA LEU A 50 -13.97 -0.71 2.10
C LEU A 50 -14.22 -2.19 1.82
N SER A 51 -13.22 -3.06 2.00
CA SER A 51 -13.35 -4.51 1.82
C SER A 51 -13.47 -5.27 3.16
N SER A 52 -13.64 -4.56 4.28
CA SER A 52 -13.67 -5.15 5.64
C SER A 52 -14.72 -6.25 5.83
N GLY A 53 -15.92 -6.07 5.27
CA GLY A 53 -16.97 -7.09 5.31
C GLY A 53 -16.61 -8.38 4.56
N THR A 54 -15.77 -8.28 3.53
CA THR A 54 -15.35 -9.43 2.70
C THR A 54 -14.09 -10.07 3.26
N HIS A 55 -13.04 -9.29 3.50
CA HIS A 55 -11.77 -9.82 4.00
C HIS A 55 -11.84 -10.25 5.46
N GLY A 56 -12.74 -9.66 6.28
CA GLY A 56 -12.98 -10.07 7.66
C GLY A 56 -11.75 -10.01 8.58
N ARG A 57 -10.81 -9.10 8.27
CA ARG A 57 -9.58 -8.91 9.06
C ARG A 57 -9.89 -7.96 10.21
N SER A 58 -9.38 -8.28 11.38
CA SER A 58 -9.45 -7.46 12.59
C SER A 58 -8.20 -7.70 13.42
N GLU A 59 -8.03 -6.96 14.51
CA GLU A 59 -6.94 -7.18 15.46
C GLU A 59 -6.91 -8.62 16.00
N GLY A 60 -8.06 -9.18 16.39
CA GLY A 60 -8.17 -10.58 16.84
C GLY A 60 -8.18 -11.62 15.72
N ARG A 61 -8.29 -11.19 14.44
CA ARG A 61 -8.27 -12.08 13.27
C ARG A 61 -7.49 -11.45 12.13
N PRO A 62 -6.16 -11.31 12.26
CA PRO A 62 -5.37 -10.51 11.33
C PRO A 62 -5.26 -11.12 9.93
N PHE A 63 -5.40 -12.44 9.80
CA PHE A 63 -5.42 -13.16 8.52
C PHE A 63 -6.79 -13.11 7.80
N GLY A 64 -7.87 -12.79 8.52
CA GLY A 64 -9.20 -12.65 7.94
C GLY A 64 -9.79 -13.95 7.38
N ARG A 65 -10.51 -13.85 6.26
CA ARG A 65 -11.17 -14.95 5.53
C ARG A 65 -10.34 -15.38 4.33
N GLU A 66 -9.34 -16.22 4.56
CA GLU A 66 -8.39 -16.67 3.53
C GLU A 66 -9.01 -17.59 2.44
N CYS A 67 -10.28 -17.97 2.57
CA CYS A 67 -11.02 -18.65 1.51
C CYS A 67 -11.19 -17.79 0.24
N TYR A 68 -11.05 -16.47 0.34
CA TYR A 68 -11.03 -15.58 -0.82
C TYR A 68 -9.59 -15.39 -1.32
N GLY A 69 -9.35 -15.63 -2.61
CA GLY A 69 -8.00 -15.54 -3.22
C GLY A 69 -7.28 -14.21 -2.93
N PHE A 70 -7.96 -13.06 -3.09
CA PHE A 70 -7.36 -11.75 -2.81
C PHE A 70 -6.98 -11.54 -1.32
N VAL A 71 -7.60 -12.28 -0.40
CA VAL A 71 -7.25 -12.26 1.02
C VAL A 71 -5.98 -13.06 1.23
N HIS A 72 -5.93 -14.28 0.69
CA HIS A 72 -4.74 -15.12 0.72
C HIS A 72 -3.53 -14.42 0.07
N ASP A 73 -3.68 -13.89 -1.14
CA ASP A 73 -2.61 -13.19 -1.86
C ASP A 73 -2.13 -11.96 -1.07
N GLY A 74 -3.06 -11.23 -0.45
CA GLY A 74 -2.73 -10.10 0.42
C GLY A 74 -1.91 -10.51 1.63
N THR A 75 -2.25 -11.63 2.29
CA THR A 75 -1.49 -12.20 3.41
C THR A 75 -0.07 -12.56 2.97
N VAL A 76 0.07 -13.27 1.84
CA VAL A 76 1.38 -13.67 1.32
C VAL A 76 2.24 -12.45 0.96
N LEU A 77 1.67 -11.44 0.31
CA LEU A 77 2.38 -10.21 -0.03
C LEU A 77 2.78 -9.40 1.21
N ALA A 78 1.89 -9.25 2.19
CA ALA A 78 2.21 -8.57 3.44
C ALA A 78 3.34 -9.28 4.19
N ALA A 79 3.35 -10.62 4.22
CA ALA A 79 4.42 -11.40 4.81
C ALA A 79 5.76 -11.23 4.07
N ARG A 80 5.75 -11.25 2.73
CA ARG A 80 6.95 -11.01 1.92
C ARG A 80 7.49 -9.60 2.08
N VAL A 81 6.62 -8.58 2.14
CA VAL A 81 7.02 -7.19 2.42
C VAL A 81 7.62 -7.07 3.82
N ALA A 82 7.05 -7.73 4.83
CA ALA A 82 7.62 -7.77 6.18
C ALA A 82 9.02 -8.41 6.19
N LEU A 83 9.23 -9.50 5.45
CA LEU A 83 10.57 -10.11 5.33
C LEU A 83 11.58 -9.18 4.66
N LEU A 84 11.19 -8.47 3.59
CA LEU A 84 12.06 -7.50 2.93
C LEU A 84 12.37 -6.29 3.82
N ALA A 85 11.40 -5.84 4.63
CA ALA A 85 11.61 -4.80 5.62
C ALA A 85 12.56 -5.27 6.74
N ALA A 86 12.41 -6.49 7.24
CA ALA A 86 13.32 -7.10 8.22
C ALA A 86 14.75 -7.20 7.66
N LEU A 87 14.89 -7.63 6.40
CA LEU A 87 16.18 -7.68 5.71
C LEU A 87 16.79 -6.28 5.55
N SER A 88 15.97 -5.27 5.24
CA SER A 88 16.39 -3.88 5.14
C SER A 88 16.93 -3.38 6.49
N ILE A 89 16.24 -3.67 7.59
CA ILE A 89 16.69 -3.36 8.95
C ILE A 89 18.06 -3.99 9.24
N ALA A 90 18.22 -5.28 8.94
CA ALA A 90 19.50 -5.99 9.13
C ALA A 90 20.66 -5.38 8.31
N ARG A 91 20.35 -4.71 7.20
CA ARG A 91 21.30 -4.03 6.31
C ARG A 91 21.51 -2.54 6.64
N GLN A 92 20.95 -2.03 7.74
CA GLN A 92 20.93 -0.61 8.09
C GLN A 92 20.29 0.26 6.99
N VAL A 93 19.32 -0.30 6.26
CA VAL A 93 18.52 0.38 5.25
C VAL A 93 17.24 0.88 5.91
N GLN A 94 16.85 2.12 5.62
CA GLN A 94 15.57 2.65 6.04
C GLN A 94 14.44 1.96 5.27
N TRP A 95 13.30 1.73 5.91
CA TRP A 95 12.14 1.19 5.24
C TRP A 95 10.92 2.08 5.46
N PHE A 96 10.03 2.06 4.47
CA PHE A 96 8.77 2.76 4.50
C PHE A 96 7.72 1.98 3.73
N CYS A 97 6.58 1.71 4.36
CA CYS A 97 5.43 1.08 3.73
C CYS A 97 4.23 2.02 3.75
N GLU A 98 3.61 2.22 2.59
CA GLU A 98 2.43 3.08 2.41
C GLU A 98 1.12 2.27 2.33
N ASN A 99 0.03 2.83 2.85
CA ASN A 99 -1.31 2.31 2.72
C ASN A 99 -2.38 3.41 2.96
N PRO A 100 -3.65 3.20 2.59
CA PRO A 100 -4.74 4.07 3.05
C PRO A 100 -4.92 4.12 4.57
N LEU A 101 -5.32 5.29 5.11
CA LEU A 101 -5.37 5.55 6.55
C LEU A 101 -6.16 4.51 7.38
N ARG A 102 -7.26 3.98 6.85
CA ARG A 102 -8.09 2.96 7.51
C ARG A 102 -7.73 1.56 7.03
N THR A 103 -6.44 1.23 7.09
CA THR A 103 -5.92 -0.09 6.73
C THR A 103 -5.85 -0.99 7.97
N THR A 104 -6.00 -2.28 7.74
CA THR A 104 -5.78 -3.35 8.74
C THR A 104 -4.41 -4.01 8.60
N VAL A 105 -3.55 -3.53 7.68
CA VAL A 105 -2.24 -4.13 7.42
C VAL A 105 -1.31 -4.07 8.64
N THR A 106 -1.49 -3.07 9.51
CA THR A 106 -0.74 -2.91 10.76
C THR A 106 -1.04 -4.02 11.78
N TYR A 107 -2.18 -4.71 11.64
CA TYR A 107 -2.51 -5.89 12.47
C TYR A 107 -1.85 -7.17 11.95
N HIS A 108 -1.26 -7.15 10.75
CA HIS A 108 -0.58 -8.34 10.21
C HIS A 108 0.57 -8.72 11.15
N PRO A 109 0.67 -9.98 11.65
CA PRO A 109 1.56 -10.30 12.76
C PRO A 109 3.04 -9.91 12.52
N TYR A 110 3.54 -10.15 11.31
CA TYR A 110 4.91 -9.79 10.96
C TYR A 110 5.13 -8.27 10.85
N ILE A 111 4.13 -7.52 10.37
CA ILE A 111 4.22 -6.05 10.32
C ILE A 111 4.12 -5.49 11.74
N ALA A 112 3.16 -5.97 12.54
CA ALA A 112 3.02 -5.60 13.94
C ALA A 112 4.31 -5.86 14.73
N HIS A 113 4.95 -7.01 14.51
CA HIS A 113 6.24 -7.33 15.12
C HIS A 113 7.32 -6.32 14.74
N LEU A 114 7.47 -5.98 13.45
CA LEU A 114 8.42 -4.96 13.00
C LEU A 114 8.15 -3.60 13.64
N LEU A 115 6.88 -3.22 13.80
CA LEU A 115 6.48 -1.96 14.43
C LEU A 115 6.79 -1.90 15.94
N GLN A 116 7.01 -3.05 16.57
CA GLN A 116 7.35 -3.16 18.00
C GLN A 116 8.86 -3.32 18.23
N MET A 117 9.67 -3.44 17.17
CA MET A 117 11.12 -3.60 17.31
C MET A 117 11.76 -2.30 17.82
N ALA A 118 12.16 -2.28 19.09
CA ALA A 118 12.82 -1.14 19.73
C ALA A 118 14.07 -0.60 18.99
N PRO A 119 14.96 -1.44 18.40
CA PRO A 119 16.17 -0.94 17.74
C PRO A 119 15.92 -0.04 16.52
N THR A 120 14.74 -0.13 15.90
CA THR A 120 14.43 0.60 14.67
C THR A 120 13.54 1.80 14.88
N GLN A 121 12.96 1.95 16.08
CA GLN A 121 12.02 3.01 16.47
C GLN A 121 11.06 3.40 15.33
N PRO A 122 10.33 2.43 14.77
CA PRO A 122 9.48 2.71 13.62
C PRO A 122 8.35 3.64 14.04
N THR A 123 8.01 4.57 13.16
CA THR A 123 6.94 5.53 13.36
C THR A 123 5.75 5.17 12.48
N VAL A 124 4.57 5.64 12.87
CA VAL A 124 3.37 5.61 12.05
C VAL A 124 2.96 7.05 11.81
N VAL A 125 2.89 7.46 10.56
CA VAL A 125 2.54 8.82 10.16
C VAL A 125 1.34 8.80 9.23
N SER A 126 0.46 9.78 9.39
CA SER A 126 -0.68 9.98 8.49
C SER A 126 -0.57 11.31 7.78
N TRP A 127 -1.02 11.34 6.54
CA TRP A 127 -1.05 12.55 5.73
C TRP A 127 -2.20 12.50 4.74
N HIS A 128 -2.40 13.59 4.02
CA HIS A 128 -3.36 13.64 2.92
C HIS A 128 -2.63 13.95 1.62
N MET A 129 -2.91 13.19 0.56
CA MET A 129 -2.24 13.38 -0.74
C MET A 129 -2.38 14.80 -1.28
N GLY A 130 -3.52 15.45 -1.02
CA GLY A 130 -3.78 16.84 -1.41
C GLY A 130 -2.74 17.84 -0.91
N ASN A 131 -2.12 17.60 0.25
CA ASN A 131 -1.06 18.47 0.79
C ASN A 131 0.25 18.43 -0.04
N PHE A 132 0.39 17.42 -0.89
CA PHE A 132 1.57 17.17 -1.72
C PHE A 132 1.23 17.25 -3.21
N GLY A 133 0.22 18.06 -3.57
CA GLY A 133 -0.20 18.26 -4.96
C GLY A 133 -1.11 17.18 -5.53
N GLY A 134 -1.54 16.21 -4.71
CA GLY A 134 -2.51 15.19 -5.13
C GLY A 134 -3.88 15.77 -5.48
N TRP A 135 -4.57 15.15 -6.44
CA TRP A 135 -5.90 15.57 -6.91
C TRP A 135 -7.03 15.36 -5.90
N SER A 136 -6.79 14.55 -4.88
CA SER A 136 -7.78 14.21 -3.87
C SER A 136 -7.24 14.44 -2.48
N ALA A 137 -8.16 14.76 -1.57
CA ALA A 137 -7.91 14.79 -0.13
C ALA A 137 -7.82 13.37 0.47
N LYS A 138 -7.31 12.37 -0.28
CA LYS A 138 -7.25 10.98 0.17
C LYS A 138 -6.28 10.87 1.35
N PRO A 139 -6.74 10.39 2.52
CA PRO A 139 -5.88 10.18 3.67
C PRO A 139 -5.08 8.89 3.50
N GLN A 140 -3.80 8.97 3.80
CA GLN A 140 -2.82 7.89 3.74
C GLN A 140 -2.18 7.70 5.11
N VAL A 141 -1.67 6.50 5.34
CA VAL A 141 -0.81 6.14 6.45
C VAL A 141 0.47 5.52 5.91
N GLY A 142 1.56 5.76 6.61
CA GLY A 142 2.86 5.23 6.30
C GLY A 142 3.50 4.78 7.59
N PHE A 143 4.21 3.67 7.53
CA PHE A 143 4.87 3.09 8.68
C PHE A 143 6.24 2.55 8.29
N GLY A 144 7.22 2.69 9.18
CA GLY A 144 8.62 2.47 8.86
C GLY A 144 9.56 3.28 9.75
N ASN A 145 10.84 3.31 9.42
CA ASN A 145 11.88 4.03 10.17
C ASN A 145 12.63 5.09 9.34
N ALA A 146 12.04 5.51 8.22
CA ALA A 146 12.61 6.57 7.40
C ALA A 146 12.59 7.91 8.15
N GLY A 147 13.77 8.56 8.25
CA GLY A 147 13.95 9.78 9.05
C GLY A 147 13.12 10.99 8.58
N TRP A 148 12.67 10.99 7.33
CA TRP A 148 11.83 12.04 6.74
C TRP A 148 10.32 11.85 7.00
N MET A 149 9.90 10.70 7.54
CA MET A 149 8.48 10.38 7.77
C MET A 149 7.74 11.44 8.59
N PRO A 150 8.31 12.02 9.68
CA PRO A 150 7.62 13.05 10.45
C PRO A 150 7.20 14.27 9.60
N TRP A 151 7.93 14.57 8.52
CA TRP A 151 7.59 15.70 7.63
C TRP A 151 6.32 15.48 6.81
N LEU A 152 5.87 14.22 6.71
CA LEU A 152 4.58 13.89 6.08
C LEU A 152 3.40 14.32 6.94
N GLN A 153 3.56 14.38 8.27
CA GLN A 153 2.49 14.78 9.19
C GLN A 153 2.17 16.27 9.01
N ARG A 154 1.32 16.57 8.02
CA ARG A 154 0.85 17.91 7.72
C ARG A 154 -0.68 17.91 7.80
N PRO A 155 -1.29 18.73 8.67
CA PRO A 155 -2.72 18.92 8.62
C PRO A 155 -3.12 19.51 7.27
N MET A 156 -4.32 19.21 6.81
CA MET A 156 -4.82 19.80 5.57
C MET A 156 -5.04 21.30 5.77
N ARG A 157 -4.43 22.13 4.91
CA ARG A 157 -4.61 23.59 4.99
C ARG A 157 -6.10 23.96 4.83
N LYS A 158 -6.57 24.93 5.61
CA LYS A 158 -7.91 25.52 5.44
C LYS A 158 -8.03 26.04 4.00
N GLY A 159 -9.15 25.74 3.33
CA GLY A 159 -9.37 26.11 1.92
C GLY A 159 -8.82 25.12 0.88
N LEU A 160 -7.84 24.27 1.21
CA LEU A 160 -7.30 23.30 0.24
C LEU A 160 -8.35 22.27 -0.21
N ARG A 161 -9.24 21.84 0.69
CA ARG A 161 -10.38 20.98 0.30
C ARG A 161 -11.29 21.62 -0.74
N LEU A 162 -11.57 22.91 -0.57
CA LEU A 162 -12.41 23.66 -1.50
C LEU A 162 -11.72 23.81 -2.85
N LEU A 163 -10.42 24.14 -2.85
CA LEU A 163 -9.62 24.21 -4.06
C LEU A 163 -9.57 22.88 -4.81
N LEU A 164 -9.40 21.76 -4.10
CA LEU A 164 -9.43 20.42 -4.71
C LEU A 164 -10.81 20.10 -5.31
N LYS A 165 -11.88 20.52 -4.64
CA LYS A 165 -13.26 20.37 -5.15
C LYS A 165 -13.48 21.22 -6.42
N GLN A 166 -13.09 22.49 -6.39
CA GLN A 166 -13.20 23.41 -7.53
C GLN A 166 -12.37 22.93 -8.73
N ARG A 167 -11.13 22.45 -8.50
CA ARG A 167 -10.29 21.88 -9.57
C ARG A 167 -10.96 20.69 -10.24
N ARG A 168 -11.62 19.83 -9.46
CA ARG A 168 -12.36 18.67 -9.97
C ARG A 168 -13.55 19.10 -10.83
N GLU A 169 -14.27 20.14 -10.41
CA GLU A 169 -15.40 20.72 -11.16
C GLU A 169 -14.92 21.36 -12.48
N PHE A 170 -13.85 22.15 -12.43
CA PHE A 170 -13.30 22.88 -13.59
C PHE A 170 -12.77 21.95 -14.70
N GLN A 171 -12.27 20.76 -14.36
CA GLN A 171 -11.78 19.78 -15.34
C GLN A 171 -12.89 18.93 -15.97
N GLY A 172 -14.12 19.43 -15.99
CA GLY A 172 -15.26 18.74 -16.60
C GLY A 172 -15.66 17.49 -15.85
N GLY A 173 -15.37 17.42 -14.55
CA GLY A 173 -15.75 16.28 -13.72
C GLY A 173 -15.19 14.95 -14.21
N LYS A 174 -14.03 14.92 -14.92
CA LYS A 174 -13.31 13.69 -15.27
C LYS A 174 -13.29 12.80 -14.04
N GLU A 175 -14.22 11.85 -14.02
CA GLU A 175 -14.48 11.04 -12.86
C GLU A 175 -13.17 10.30 -12.61
N MET A 176 -12.70 10.19 -11.36
CA MET A 176 -11.81 9.06 -11.06
C MET A 176 -12.57 7.87 -11.58
N VAL A 177 -12.11 7.26 -12.68
CA VAL A 177 -12.82 6.21 -13.40
C VAL A 177 -13.30 5.24 -12.34
N LYS A 178 -14.59 5.30 -12.00
CA LYS A 178 -15.20 4.34 -11.10
C LYS A 178 -15.39 3.14 -11.98
N THR A 179 -14.33 2.37 -12.19
CA THR A 179 -14.43 1.05 -12.80
C THR A 179 -15.17 0.19 -11.78
N THR A 180 -16.48 0.36 -11.72
CA THR A 180 -17.35 -0.53 -10.97
C THR A 180 -17.44 -1.77 -11.83
N ILE A 181 -16.57 -2.75 -11.56
CA ILE A 181 -16.66 -4.06 -12.18
C ILE A 181 -17.95 -4.70 -11.65
N LYS A 182 -19.03 -4.60 -12.42
CA LYS A 182 -20.23 -5.39 -12.15
C LYS A 182 -19.91 -6.84 -12.54
N LYS A 183 -19.65 -7.69 -11.55
CA LYS A 183 -19.66 -9.14 -11.78
C LYS A 183 -21.10 -9.55 -12.08
N ASN A 184 -21.40 -9.89 -13.33
CA ASN A 184 -22.63 -10.60 -13.64
C ASN A 184 -22.59 -11.99 -13.00
N ARG A 185 -23.75 -12.50 -12.57
CA ARG A 185 -23.90 -13.83 -11.93
C ARG A 185 -23.38 -15.00 -12.79
N ALA A 186 -23.01 -14.77 -14.05
CA ALA A 186 -22.47 -15.75 -14.99
C ALA A 186 -20.93 -15.81 -15.06
N GLY A 187 -20.18 -14.97 -14.34
CA GLY A 187 -18.71 -15.03 -14.32
C GLY A 187 -17.98 -14.35 -15.48
N GLU A 188 -18.68 -13.71 -16.41
CA GLU A 188 -18.05 -12.92 -17.48
C GLU A 188 -17.76 -11.47 -17.04
N GLU A 189 -16.52 -11.02 -17.25
CA GLU A 189 -16.09 -9.64 -17.03
C GLU A 189 -16.45 -8.77 -18.26
N VAL A 190 -17.54 -8.02 -18.17
CA VAL A 190 -17.83 -6.96 -19.15
C VAL A 190 -17.17 -5.67 -18.69
N ARG A 191 -16.08 -5.26 -19.35
CA ARG A 191 -15.52 -3.91 -19.22
C ARG A 191 -16.38 -2.95 -20.04
N GLN A 192 -17.19 -2.13 -19.38
CA GLN A 192 -17.72 -0.92 -19.99
C GLN A 192 -16.63 0.16 -19.94
N VAL A 193 -16.21 0.62 -21.12
CA VAL A 193 -15.32 1.78 -21.33
C VAL A 193 -16.13 3.05 -21.18
#